data_AF-A0A6B2VLJ7-F1
#
_entry.id   AF-A0A6B2VLJ7-F1
#
_cell.length_a   1.000
_cell.length_b   1.000
_cell.length_c   1.000
_cell.angle_alpha   90.00
_cell.angle_beta   90.00
_cell.angle_gamma   90.00
#
_symmetry.space_group_name_H-M   'P 1'
#
loop_
_entity.id
_entity.type
_entity.pdbx_description
1 polymer ?
#
loop_
_entity_poly.entity_id
_entity_poly.type
_entity_poly.pdbx_seq_one_letter_code
_entity_poly.pdbx_strand_id
1 'polypeptide(L)'
;MTRRPMSVSAARAVIDAAVLVKAPDWSESRHWHVVSGGRRLLVIEPSYRGVSRTGRNGWIWWIADSARMLSRPEPTRQQAATVGLAAWMRWTTSKEQQ
;
A
#
# COMPACT_ATOMS: atom_id res chain seq x y z
N MET A 1 -16.80 12.94 6.19
CA MET A 1 -15.86 13.41 7.23
C MET A 1 -14.60 13.92 6.54
N THR A 2 -14.36 15.23 6.57
CA THR A 2 -13.20 15.86 5.93
C THR A 2 -11.95 15.58 6.76
N ARG A 3 -11.06 14.71 6.28
CA ARG A 3 -9.83 14.37 7.00
C ARG A 3 -8.87 15.56 6.89
N ARG A 4 -8.47 16.16 8.03
CA ARG A 4 -7.43 17.19 8.02
C ARG A 4 -6.12 16.59 7.48
N PRO A 5 -5.43 17.28 6.55
CA PRO A 5 -4.13 16.83 6.06
C PRO A 5 -3.13 16.70 7.20
N MET A 6 -2.35 15.64 7.16
CA MET A 6 -1.26 15.37 8.09
C MET A 6 -0.04 16.21 7.70
N SER A 7 0.80 16.58 8.68
CA SER A 7 2.11 17.16 8.37
C SER A 7 3.03 16.11 7.73
N VAL A 8 3.96 16.56 6.90
CA VAL A 8 4.98 15.71 6.26
C VAL A 8 5.80 14.94 7.31
N SER A 9 6.17 15.59 8.42
CA SER A 9 6.94 14.97 9.51
C SER A 9 6.14 13.84 10.19
N ALA A 10 4.86 14.08 10.50
CA ALA A 10 4.01 13.06 11.10
C ALA A 10 3.78 11.87 10.14
N ALA A 11 3.59 12.14 8.85
CA ALA A 11 3.45 11.09 7.85
C ALA A 11 4.72 10.23 7.75
N ARG A 12 5.90 10.85 7.84
CA ARG A 12 7.17 10.13 7.83
C ARG A 12 7.36 9.26 9.06
N ALA A 13 7.03 9.75 10.25
CA ALA A 13 7.07 8.93 11.47
C ALA A 13 6.19 7.67 11.36
N VAL A 14 5.01 7.79 10.75
CA VAL A 14 4.13 6.63 10.50
C VAL A 14 4.77 5.63 9.54
N ILE A 15 5.44 6.12 8.49
CA ILE A 15 6.17 5.30 7.50
C ILE A 15 7.36 4.59 8.13
N ASP A 16 8.16 5.29 8.94
CA ASP A 16 9.36 4.74 9.58
C ASP A 16 8.99 3.63 10.58
N ALA A 17 7.81 3.71 11.20
CA ALA A 17 7.27 2.67 12.08
C ALA A 17 6.50 1.56 11.34
N ALA A 18 6.37 1.65 10.01
CA ALA A 18 5.56 0.71 9.25
C ALA A 18 6.28 -0.62 9.01
N VAL A 19 5.53 -1.72 9.10
CA VAL A 19 6.03 -3.07 8.85
C VAL A 19 5.18 -3.79 7.81
N LEU A 20 5.84 -4.62 7.00
CA LEU A 20 5.20 -5.46 5.99
C LEU A 20 4.88 -6.83 6.59
N VAL A 21 3.61 -7.16 6.69
CA VAL A 21 3.11 -8.41 7.31
C VAL A 21 2.18 -9.15 6.36
N LYS A 22 1.99 -10.46 6.59
CA LYS A 22 0.94 -11.22 5.89
C LYS A 22 -0.43 -10.73 6.35
N ALA A 23 -1.40 -10.68 5.44
CA ALA A 23 -2.78 -10.47 5.80
C ALA A 23 -3.34 -11.66 6.63
N PRO A 24 -4.38 -11.46 7.45
CA PRO A 24 -5.00 -12.56 8.21
C PRO A 24 -5.51 -13.69 7.31
N ASP A 25 -6.01 -13.35 6.13
CA ASP A 25 -6.55 -14.23 5.09
C ASP A 25 -5.49 -14.67 4.06
N TRP A 26 -4.20 -14.55 4.39
CA TRP A 26 -3.11 -14.74 3.42
C TRP A 26 -3.09 -16.12 2.74
N SER A 27 -3.60 -17.17 3.39
CA SER A 27 -3.71 -18.50 2.78
C SER A 27 -4.54 -18.48 1.49
N GLU A 28 -5.55 -17.62 1.45
CA GLU A 28 -6.52 -17.49 0.37
C GLU A 28 -6.10 -16.38 -0.59
N SER A 29 -5.93 -15.15 -0.08
CA SER A 29 -5.72 -13.96 -0.90
C SER A 29 -4.26 -13.73 -1.30
N ARG A 30 -3.31 -14.30 -0.55
CA ARG A 30 -1.87 -14.02 -0.68
C ARG A 30 -1.51 -12.54 -0.49
N HIS A 31 -2.40 -11.76 0.14
CA HIS A 31 -2.21 -10.34 0.38
C HIS A 31 -1.22 -10.06 1.50
N TRP A 32 -0.43 -9.01 1.31
CA TRP A 32 0.41 -8.45 2.36
C TRP A 32 -0.17 -7.11 2.79
N HIS A 33 0.00 -6.78 4.06
CA HIS A 33 -0.38 -5.49 4.61
C HIS A 33 0.86 -4.71 5.03
N VAL A 34 0.86 -3.42 4.71
CA VAL A 34 1.75 -2.48 5.38
C VAL A 34 0.98 -1.90 6.56
N VAL A 35 1.46 -2.14 7.78
CA VAL A 35 0.79 -1.73 9.02
C VAL A 35 1.71 -0.85 9.85
N SER A 36 1.14 0.15 10.53
CA SER A 36 1.86 1.02 11.47
C SER A 36 0.94 1.32 12.67
N GLY A 37 1.43 1.09 13.88
CA GLY A 37 0.64 1.27 15.11
C GLY A 37 -0.69 0.49 15.11
N GLY A 38 -0.72 -0.71 14.53
CA GLY A 38 -1.95 -1.53 14.41
C GLY A 38 -2.91 -1.10 13.29
N ARG A 39 -2.63 0.00 12.58
CA ARG A 39 -3.44 0.46 11.45
C ARG A 39 -2.86 -0.02 10.12
N ARG A 40 -3.72 -0.54 9.26
CA ARG A 40 -3.37 -0.88 7.87
C ARG A 40 -3.28 0.38 7.01
N LEU A 41 -2.13 0.60 6.39
CA LEU A 41 -1.89 1.72 5.48
C LEU A 41 -2.11 1.29 4.03
N LEU A 42 -1.56 0.14 3.66
CA LEU A 42 -1.61 -0.41 2.30
C LEU A 42 -1.97 -1.89 2.32
N VAL A 43 -2.55 -2.33 1.22
CA VAL A 43 -2.61 -3.74 0.83
C VAL A 43 -1.73 -3.93 -0.40
N ILE A 44 -1.01 -5.03 -0.44
CA ILE A 44 -0.16 -5.45 -1.54
C ILE A 44 -0.62 -6.83 -1.98
N GLU A 45 -1.01 -6.96 -3.25
CA GLU A 45 -1.45 -8.22 -3.82
C GLU A 45 -0.57 -8.64 -5.00
N PRO A 46 -0.44 -9.94 -5.26
CA PRO A 46 0.10 -10.40 -6.52
C PRO A 46 -0.76 -9.97 -7.71
N SER A 47 -0.15 -9.38 -8.72
CA SER A 47 -0.79 -9.20 -10.02
C SER A 47 -0.65 -10.48 -10.82
N TYR A 48 -1.74 -10.95 -11.45
CA TYR A 48 -1.74 -12.15 -12.28
C TYR A 48 -1.98 -11.86 -13.78
N ARG A 49 -1.80 -10.61 -14.22
CA ARG A 49 -2.07 -10.19 -15.60
C ARG A 49 -0.87 -10.33 -16.54
N GLY A 50 -0.10 -11.43 -16.49
CA GLY A 50 1.09 -11.60 -17.33
C GLY A 50 1.23 -12.95 -17.99
N VAL A 51 2.03 -13.00 -19.06
CA VAL A 51 2.42 -14.20 -19.82
C VAL A 51 3.53 -15.02 -19.14
N SER A 52 3.83 -14.76 -17.86
CA SER A 52 4.87 -15.50 -17.15
C SER A 52 4.43 -16.94 -16.88
N ARG A 53 5.39 -17.86 -16.72
CA ARG A 53 5.14 -19.29 -16.47
C ARG A 53 4.22 -19.58 -15.27
N THR A 54 4.11 -18.65 -14.33
CA THR A 54 3.25 -18.76 -13.14
C THR A 54 2.01 -17.87 -13.20
N GLY A 55 1.79 -17.14 -14.31
CA GLY A 55 0.76 -16.11 -14.47
C GLY A 55 1.02 -14.83 -13.66
N ARG A 56 1.92 -14.87 -12.67
CA ARG A 56 2.24 -13.72 -11.81
C ARG A 56 3.06 -12.68 -12.58
N ASN A 57 2.58 -11.45 -12.59
CA ASN A 57 3.19 -10.29 -13.20
C ASN A 57 3.52 -9.22 -12.15
N GLY A 58 4.32 -9.59 -11.14
CA GLY A 58 4.72 -8.69 -10.06
C GLY A 58 3.66 -8.49 -8.98
N TRP A 59 3.71 -7.31 -8.34
CA TRP A 59 2.97 -6.95 -7.15
C TRP A 59 2.36 -5.57 -7.29
N ILE A 60 1.08 -5.44 -7.00
CA ILE A 60 0.37 -4.17 -7.02
C ILE A 60 -0.05 -3.78 -5.61
N TRP A 61 -0.38 -2.51 -5.42
CA TRP A 61 -0.77 -1.97 -4.12
C TRP A 61 -1.95 -1.02 -4.23
N TRP A 62 -2.69 -0.89 -3.12
CA TRP A 62 -3.68 0.15 -2.92
C TRP A 62 -3.69 0.63 -1.47
N ILE A 63 -4.17 1.86 -1.29
CA ILE A 63 -4.33 2.46 0.04
C ILE A 63 -5.59 1.86 0.68
N ALA A 64 -5.47 1.33 1.89
CA ALA A 64 -6.54 0.55 2.54
C ALA A 64 -7.84 1.34 2.75
N ASP A 65 -7.74 2.65 2.92
CA ASP A 65 -8.86 3.57 3.13
C ASP A 65 -9.25 4.33 1.85
N SER A 66 -8.77 3.91 0.69
CA SER A 66 -9.03 4.55 -0.59
C SER A 66 -9.67 3.57 -1.57
N ALA A 67 -10.70 4.03 -2.29
CA ALA A 67 -11.29 3.27 -3.39
C ALA A 67 -10.37 3.14 -4.62
N ARG A 68 -9.19 3.80 -4.61
CA ARG A 68 -8.32 3.91 -5.78
C ARG A 68 -7.18 2.89 -5.74
N MET A 69 -7.25 1.92 -6.64
CA MET A 69 -6.16 1.02 -6.99
C MET A 69 -5.17 1.77 -7.89
N LEU A 70 -3.96 2.06 -7.41
CA LEU A 70 -3.11 3.12 -7.96
C LEU A 70 -1.78 2.66 -8.55
N SER A 71 -1.55 1.36 -8.76
CA SER A 71 -0.21 0.92 -9.12
C SER A 71 -0.10 0.12 -10.41
N ARG A 72 0.94 0.46 -11.17
CA ARG A 72 1.57 -0.50 -12.08
C ARG A 72 2.17 -1.64 -11.24
N PRO A 73 2.27 -2.86 -11.80
CA PRO A 73 2.91 -3.94 -11.08
C PRO A 73 4.40 -3.69 -10.87
N GLU A 74 4.83 -3.83 -9.63
CA GLU A 74 6.23 -3.75 -9.22
C GLU A 74 6.86 -5.16 -9.18
N PRO A 75 8.17 -5.30 -9.48
CA PRO A 75 8.85 -6.58 -9.49
C PRO A 75 8.80 -7.34 -8.15
N THR A 76 8.82 -6.61 -7.03
CA THR A 76 8.85 -7.19 -5.68
C THR A 76 7.78 -6.58 -4.78
N ARG A 77 7.35 -7.34 -3.78
CA ARG A 77 6.43 -6.86 -2.73
C ARG A 77 7.00 -5.67 -1.95
N GLN A 78 8.32 -5.63 -1.75
CA GLN A 78 8.99 -4.52 -1.06
C GLN A 78 8.95 -3.25 -1.90
N GLN A 79 9.19 -3.35 -3.21
CA GLN A 79 9.09 -2.20 -4.11
C GLN A 79 7.65 -1.69 -4.21
N ALA A 80 6.66 -2.59 -4.28
CA ALA A 80 5.25 -2.21 -4.16
C ALA A 80 4.95 -1.49 -2.84
N ALA A 81 5.49 -1.97 -1.71
CA ALA A 81 5.35 -1.30 -0.43
C ALA A 81 5.97 0.11 -0.44
N THR A 82 7.20 0.26 -0.95
CA THR A 82 7.89 1.56 -1.02
C THR A 82 7.14 2.57 -1.87
N VAL A 83 6.73 2.18 -3.09
CA VAL A 83 5.97 3.06 -3.98
C VAL A 83 4.61 3.41 -3.37
N GLY A 84 3.92 2.44 -2.78
CA GLY A 84 2.67 2.67 -2.08
C GLY A 84 2.79 3.59 -0.88
N LEU A 85 3.88 3.50 -0.10
CA LEU A 85 4.11 4.38 1.05
C LEU A 85 4.37 5.82 0.60
N ALA A 86 5.09 6.01 -0.51
CA ALA A 86 5.26 7.33 -1.12
C ALA A 86 3.93 7.92 -1.59
N ALA A 87 3.05 7.10 -2.19
CA ALA A 87 1.72 7.54 -2.59
C ALA A 87 0.79 7.82 -1.40
N TRP A 88 0.83 6.99 -0.36
CA TRP A 88 0.09 7.22 0.88
C TRP A 88 0.52 8.53 1.55
N MET A 89 1.83 8.82 1.57
CA MET A 89 2.37 10.07 2.09
C MET A 89 1.77 11.26 1.35
N ARG A 90 1.83 11.27 0.01
CA ARG A 90 1.22 12.32 -0.81
C ARG A 90 -0.27 12.46 -0.51
N TRP A 91 -1.00 11.35 -0.49
CA TRP A 91 -2.44 11.33 -0.24
C TRP A 91 -2.83 11.90 1.14
N THR A 92 -2.06 11.59 2.20
CA THR A 92 -2.36 12.09 3.55
C THR A 92 -1.87 13.50 3.80
N THR A 93 -0.91 14.02 3.02
CA THR A 93 -0.39 15.39 3.17
C THR A 93 -1.03 16.40 2.21
N SER A 94 -1.67 15.94 1.12
CA SER A 94 -2.37 16.82 0.19
C SER A 94 -3.61 17.46 0.84
N LYS A 95 -3.82 18.76 0.56
CA LYS A 95 -4.98 19.52 1.05
C LYS A 95 -6.28 19.26 0.27
N GLU A 96 -6.19 18.73 -0.94
CA GLU A 96 -7.32 18.37 -1.81
C GLU A 96 -7.81 16.94 -1.53
N GLN A 97 -8.51 16.76 -0.42
CA GLN A 97 -9.54 15.73 -0.34
C GLN A 97 -10.89 16.46 -0.33
N GLN A 98 -11.26 16.98 -1.50
CA GLN A 98 -12.57 17.57 -1.80
C GLN A 98 -13.29 16.67 -2.80
#